data_AF-A0A507EYI3-F1
#
_entry.id   AF-A0A507EYI3-F1
#
_cell.length_a   1.000
_cell.length_b   1.000
_cell.length_c   1.000
_cell.angle_alpha   90.00
_cell.angle_beta   90.00
_cell.angle_gamma   90.00
#
_symmetry.space_group_name_H-M   'P 1'
#
loop_
_entity.id
_entity.type
_entity.pdbx_description
1 polymer ?
#
loop_
_entity_poly.entity_id
_entity_poly.type
_entity_poly.pdbx_seq_one_letter_code
_entity_poly.pdbx_strand_id
1 'polypeptide(L)'
;MMLFKKPANHFVSDKKDETFTVAPEDIPTPKALYFKGLSNCTVTVTAPCTKLQIEACEGTLFILKGRIVTQVVEMWRSSKLKLRVEAVARTVQADDVKGLDLVYSDKALFETVVWTMCEDLSIRLDGSEGNTFHTGLSQAKLQTHKDISEILDSDQFIVRLVDGVLANEVVVRIGGGFATTVRDDDAFTEKQKRDQEKLANINKLER
;
A
#
# COMPACT_ATOMS: atom_id res chain seq x y z
N MET A 1 3.07 23.47 35.93
CA MET A 1 3.42 22.14 35.38
C MET A 1 2.97 22.11 33.93
N MET A 2 3.87 22.33 32.97
CA MET A 2 3.53 22.23 31.55
C MET A 2 3.26 20.76 31.22
N LEU A 3 2.01 20.43 30.84
CA LEU A 3 1.72 19.16 30.19
C LEU A 3 2.34 19.18 28.80
N PHE A 4 3.54 18.61 28.65
CA PHE A 4 4.03 18.22 27.34
C PHE A 4 3.07 17.16 26.81
N LYS A 5 2.33 17.49 25.74
CA LYS A 5 1.56 16.48 24.98
C LYS A 5 2.55 15.39 24.57
N LYS A 6 2.31 14.15 25.01
CA LYS A 6 3.07 13.01 24.50
C LYS A 6 2.94 13.01 22.98
N PRO A 7 4.04 12.87 22.23
CA PRO A 7 3.97 12.82 20.77
C PRO A 7 3.06 11.66 20.34
N ALA A 8 2.19 11.96 19.38
CA ALA A 8 1.21 11.02 18.82
C ALA A 8 1.90 9.82 18.13
N ASN A 9 3.14 10.02 17.69
CA ASN A 9 3.93 9.04 16.98
C ASN A 9 5.12 8.57 17.82
N HIS A 10 5.56 7.34 17.58
CA HIS A 10 6.84 6.83 18.04
C HIS A 10 7.80 6.86 16.83
N PHE A 11 8.87 7.65 16.96
CA PHE A 11 9.84 7.88 15.89
C PHE A 11 11.10 7.05 16.11
N VAL A 12 11.59 6.43 15.04
CA VAL A 12 12.90 5.81 14.96
C VAL A 12 13.61 6.43 13.76
N SER A 13 14.74 7.10 13.96
CA SER A 13 15.42 7.81 12.89
C SER A 13 16.92 7.57 12.84
N ASP A 14 17.47 7.77 11.64
CA ASP A 14 18.91 7.94 11.36
C ASP A 14 19.81 6.79 11.85
N LYS A 15 19.24 5.59 11.98
CA LYS A 15 19.97 4.37 12.29
C LYS A 15 20.65 3.82 11.04
N LYS A 16 21.84 3.26 11.22
CA LYS A 16 22.65 2.72 10.12
C LYS A 16 23.29 1.40 10.50
N ASP A 17 23.21 0.42 9.60
CA ASP A 17 23.82 -0.90 9.75
C ASP A 17 23.37 -1.64 11.03
N GLU A 18 22.15 -1.35 11.51
CA GLU A 18 21.61 -1.90 12.75
C GLU A 18 20.58 -3.02 12.49
N THR A 19 20.54 -3.98 13.41
CA THR A 19 19.43 -4.94 13.52
C THR A 19 18.75 -4.77 14.86
N PHE A 20 17.45 -4.48 14.85
CA PHE A 20 16.69 -4.28 16.09
C PHE A 20 15.21 -4.65 15.94
N THR A 21 14.56 -4.78 17.09
CA THR A 21 13.12 -5.04 17.18
C THR A 21 12.45 -3.85 17.84
N VAL A 22 11.30 -3.42 17.31
CA VAL A 22 10.38 -2.53 18.01
C VAL A 22 9.28 -3.40 18.62
N ALA A 23 9.36 -3.57 19.93
CA ALA A 23 8.55 -4.48 20.71
C ALA A 23 7.44 -3.75 21.49
N PRO A 24 6.39 -4.46 21.97
CA PRO A 24 5.28 -3.82 22.69
C PRO A 24 5.72 -2.97 23.89
N GLU A 25 6.85 -3.30 24.51
CA GLU A 25 7.42 -2.57 25.64
C GLU A 25 7.93 -1.18 25.22
N ASP A 26 8.35 -1.02 23.96
CA ASP A 26 8.80 0.27 23.39
C ASP A 26 7.62 1.19 23.08
N ILE A 27 6.42 0.61 22.90
CA ILE A 27 5.18 1.29 22.52
C ILE A 27 4.03 0.81 23.42
N PRO A 28 3.99 1.23 24.70
CA PRO A 28 3.02 0.71 25.68
C PRO A 28 1.56 1.04 25.36
N THR A 29 1.30 1.95 24.41
CA THR A 29 -0.03 2.26 23.89
C THR A 29 0.06 2.40 22.37
N PRO A 30 -0.87 1.84 21.56
CA PRO A 30 -0.79 1.93 20.12
C PRO A 30 -0.63 3.37 19.62
N LYS A 31 0.43 3.61 18.86
CA LYS A 31 0.78 4.89 18.23
C LYS A 31 1.11 4.66 16.77
N ALA A 32 1.13 5.72 15.96
CA ALA A 32 1.75 5.62 14.65
C ALA A 32 3.26 5.40 14.82
N LEU A 33 3.80 4.46 14.07
CA LEU A 33 5.23 4.16 13.99
C LEU A 33 5.83 4.87 12.78
N TYR A 34 6.89 5.63 13.00
CA TYR A 34 7.55 6.39 11.96
C TYR A 34 9.04 6.05 11.90
N PHE A 35 9.47 5.47 10.79
CA PHE A 35 10.87 5.18 10.48
C PHE A 35 11.38 6.21 9.48
N LYS A 36 12.45 6.93 9.83
CA LYS A 36 13.02 7.98 8.97
C LYS A 36 14.53 7.84 8.80
N GLY A 37 15.04 7.87 7.58
CA GLY A 37 16.50 7.97 7.39
C GLY A 37 17.26 6.70 7.78
N LEU A 38 16.61 5.54 7.82
CA LEU A 38 17.29 4.27 8.13
C LEU A 38 18.10 3.83 6.92
N SER A 39 19.33 3.35 7.15
CA SER A 39 20.19 2.86 6.08
C SER A 39 20.75 1.48 6.43
N ASN A 40 20.59 0.51 5.53
CA ASN A 40 21.09 -0.86 5.69
C ASN A 40 20.64 -1.54 7.00
N CYS A 41 19.44 -1.23 7.48
CA CYS A 41 18.95 -1.79 8.73
C CYS A 41 18.12 -3.06 8.50
N THR A 42 17.98 -3.88 9.54
CA THR A 42 16.93 -4.89 9.66
C THR A 42 16.06 -4.57 10.86
N VAL A 43 14.78 -4.28 10.61
CA VAL A 43 13.82 -3.86 11.62
C VAL A 43 12.72 -4.91 11.72
N THR A 44 12.57 -5.52 12.89
CA THR A 44 11.39 -6.36 13.19
C THR A 44 10.39 -5.54 14.01
N VAL A 45 9.15 -5.44 13.56
CA VAL A 45 8.09 -4.72 14.29
C VAL A 45 7.13 -5.76 14.87
N THR A 46 7.22 -5.99 16.17
CA THR A 46 6.27 -6.85 16.92
C THR A 46 5.28 -6.03 17.73
N ALA A 47 5.60 -4.77 18.02
CA ALA A 47 4.72 -3.83 18.70
C ALA A 47 3.41 -3.59 17.92
N PRO A 48 2.23 -3.67 18.56
CA PRO A 48 0.99 -3.17 17.98
C PRO A 48 1.08 -1.66 17.74
N CYS A 49 0.70 -1.20 16.55
CA CYS A 49 0.74 0.21 16.17
C CYS A 49 -0.53 0.65 15.45
N THR A 50 -0.79 1.95 15.43
CA THR A 50 -1.95 2.51 14.73
C THR A 50 -1.78 2.44 13.22
N LYS A 51 -0.59 2.86 12.75
CA LYS A 51 -0.18 2.95 11.34
C LYS A 51 1.34 2.87 11.27
N LEU A 52 1.90 2.45 10.15
CA LEU A 52 3.35 2.43 9.92
C LEU A 52 3.72 3.36 8.77
N GLN A 53 4.74 4.19 8.97
CA GLN A 53 5.24 5.18 8.01
C GLN A 53 6.76 5.01 7.85
N ILE A 54 7.25 4.96 6.62
CA ILE A 54 8.66 4.77 6.25
C ILE A 54 9.06 5.90 5.29
N GLU A 55 10.03 6.71 5.69
CA GLU A 55 10.48 7.85 4.90
C GLU A 55 11.99 7.86 4.74
N ALA A 56 12.50 8.17 3.56
CA ALA A 56 13.93 8.40 3.33
C ALA A 56 14.82 7.25 3.80
N CYS A 57 14.33 6.00 3.70
CA CYS A 57 15.08 4.82 4.10
C CYS A 57 15.74 4.17 2.87
N GLU A 58 16.95 3.64 3.05
CA GLU A 58 17.70 2.94 2.00
C GLU A 58 18.15 1.55 2.47
N GLY A 59 18.05 0.55 1.59
CA GLY A 59 18.67 -0.77 1.80
C GLY A 59 18.15 -1.51 3.03
N THR A 60 16.95 -1.18 3.49
CA THR A 60 16.42 -1.61 4.79
C THR A 60 15.36 -2.70 4.62
N LEU A 61 15.47 -3.73 5.45
CA LEU A 61 14.49 -4.80 5.60
C LEU A 61 13.56 -4.48 6.78
N PHE A 62 12.27 -4.42 6.52
CA PHE A 62 11.21 -4.34 7.52
C PHE A 62 10.46 -5.67 7.59
N ILE A 63 10.33 -6.25 8.79
CA ILE A 63 9.57 -7.48 9.05
C ILE A 63 8.41 -7.13 9.97
N LEU A 64 7.19 -7.16 9.45
CA LEU A 64 5.98 -6.75 10.16
C LEU A 64 5.27 -7.95 10.76
N LYS A 65 5.33 -8.09 12.09
CA LYS A 65 4.69 -9.16 12.86
C LYS A 65 3.61 -8.66 13.83
N GLY A 66 3.67 -7.37 14.19
CA GLY A 66 2.70 -6.71 15.05
C GLY A 66 1.44 -6.29 14.31
N ARG A 67 0.31 -6.19 15.04
CA ARG A 67 -0.95 -5.68 14.48
C ARG A 67 -0.84 -4.20 14.11
N ILE A 68 -1.22 -3.86 12.89
CA ILE A 68 -1.41 -2.46 12.44
C ILE A 68 -2.91 -2.17 12.43
N VAL A 69 -3.38 -1.23 13.26
CA VAL A 69 -4.83 -0.97 13.43
C VAL A 69 -5.48 -0.53 12.13
N THR A 70 -4.86 0.41 11.41
CA THR A 70 -5.35 0.89 10.11
C THR A 70 -5.14 -0.14 9.00
N GLN A 71 -4.27 -1.14 9.22
CA GLN A 71 -3.81 -2.10 8.21
C GLN A 71 -3.10 -1.41 7.02
N VAL A 72 -2.64 -0.17 7.21
CA VAL A 72 -1.96 0.65 6.20
C VAL A 72 -0.48 0.82 6.55
N VAL A 73 0.38 0.59 5.56
CA VAL A 73 1.78 0.98 5.55
C VAL A 73 1.99 2.05 4.49
N GLU A 74 2.57 3.19 4.87
CA GLU A 74 2.98 4.24 3.93
C GLU A 74 4.50 4.26 3.81
N MET A 75 4.98 4.42 2.59
CA MET A 75 6.41 4.55 2.31
C MET A 75 6.67 5.60 1.24
N TRP A 76 7.65 6.46 1.47
CA TRP A 76 8.03 7.45 0.48
C TRP A 76 9.50 7.84 0.48
N ARG A 77 9.96 8.38 -0.66
CA ARG A 77 11.33 8.88 -0.88
C ARG A 77 12.40 7.86 -0.47
N SER A 78 12.16 6.58 -0.74
CA SER A 78 12.96 5.49 -0.20
C SER A 78 13.53 4.62 -1.31
N SER A 79 14.57 3.85 -1.04
CA SER A 79 15.15 2.96 -2.05
C SER A 79 15.63 1.62 -1.51
N LYS A 80 15.64 0.60 -2.36
CA LYS A 80 16.11 -0.76 -2.04
C LYS A 80 15.47 -1.31 -0.76
N LEU A 81 14.16 -1.13 -0.62
CA LEU A 81 13.42 -1.59 0.55
C LEU A 81 12.93 -3.01 0.35
N LYS A 82 12.95 -3.80 1.43
CA LYS A 82 12.21 -5.05 1.52
C LYS A 82 11.21 -4.97 2.65
N LEU A 83 9.95 -5.25 2.37
CA LEU A 83 8.89 -5.34 3.37
C LEU A 83 8.34 -6.76 3.41
N ARG A 84 8.58 -7.45 4.51
CA ARG A 84 8.01 -8.78 4.78
C ARG A 84 6.83 -8.63 5.73
N VAL A 85 5.64 -8.97 5.26
CA VAL A 85 4.36 -8.81 5.94
C VAL A 85 3.92 -10.16 6.48
N GLU A 86 3.98 -10.33 7.81
CA GLU A 86 3.54 -11.52 8.55
C GLU A 86 2.33 -11.24 9.45
N ALA A 87 1.82 -10.00 9.43
CA ALA A 87 0.62 -9.55 10.11
C ALA A 87 -0.28 -8.78 9.13
N VAL A 88 -1.55 -8.58 9.50
CA VAL A 88 -2.52 -7.93 8.60
C VAL A 88 -2.10 -6.48 8.31
N ALA A 89 -1.67 -6.26 7.06
CA ALA A 89 -1.37 -4.95 6.48
C ALA A 89 -1.92 -4.94 5.04
N ARG A 90 -3.24 -4.77 4.92
CA ARG A 90 -3.98 -4.93 3.67
C ARG A 90 -3.61 -3.91 2.59
N THR A 91 -3.15 -2.73 3.00
CA THR A 91 -2.83 -1.64 2.08
C THR A 91 -1.38 -1.20 2.27
N VAL A 92 -0.62 -1.20 1.18
CA VAL A 92 0.65 -0.47 1.09
C VAL A 92 0.45 0.74 0.17
N GLN A 93 0.93 1.90 0.59
CA GLN A 93 0.96 3.11 -0.23
C GLN A 93 2.43 3.52 -0.42
N ALA A 94 2.88 3.57 -1.68
CA ALA A 94 4.26 3.90 -2.03
C ALA A 94 4.32 5.15 -2.92
N ASP A 95 5.16 6.11 -2.55
CA ASP A 95 5.33 7.38 -3.27
C ASP A 95 6.82 7.70 -3.42
N ASP A 96 7.35 7.76 -4.65
CA ASP A 96 8.79 7.97 -4.91
C ASP A 96 9.65 6.90 -4.21
N VAL A 97 9.43 5.63 -4.58
CA VAL A 97 10.17 4.49 -4.05
C VAL A 97 10.83 3.70 -5.18
N LYS A 98 12.13 3.43 -5.07
CA LYS A 98 12.92 2.74 -6.10
C LYS A 98 13.47 1.41 -5.58
N GLY A 99 13.09 0.30 -6.21
CA GLY A 99 13.52 -1.05 -5.79
C GLY A 99 12.80 -1.48 -4.51
N LEU A 100 11.50 -1.74 -4.60
CA LEU A 100 10.67 -2.20 -3.49
C LEU A 100 10.33 -3.69 -3.67
N ASP A 101 10.67 -4.52 -2.68
CA ASP A 101 10.30 -5.94 -2.62
C ASP A 101 9.28 -6.19 -1.51
N LEU A 102 8.00 -6.31 -1.89
CA LEU A 102 6.89 -6.60 -0.99
C LEU A 102 6.64 -8.11 -0.94
N VAL A 103 6.71 -8.69 0.25
CA VAL A 103 6.52 -10.12 0.47
C VAL A 103 5.47 -10.33 1.55
N TYR A 104 4.32 -10.87 1.17
CA TYR A 104 3.29 -11.27 2.12
C TYR A 104 3.45 -12.75 2.44
N SER A 105 3.43 -13.13 3.71
CA SER A 105 3.54 -14.54 4.12
C SER A 105 2.28 -15.37 3.84
N ASP A 106 1.15 -14.69 3.60
CA ASP A 106 -0.14 -15.29 3.26
C ASP A 106 -0.93 -14.30 2.39
N LYS A 107 -1.55 -14.80 1.31
CA LYS A 107 -2.41 -14.04 0.40
C LYS A 107 -3.55 -13.30 1.13
N ALA A 108 -4.08 -13.84 2.23
CA ALA A 108 -5.17 -13.23 3.00
C ALA A 108 -4.79 -11.92 3.69
N LEU A 109 -3.48 -11.66 3.84
CA LEU A 109 -2.94 -10.42 4.42
C LEU A 109 -2.89 -9.26 3.41
N PHE A 110 -3.04 -9.56 2.12
CA PHE A 110 -2.97 -8.60 1.01
C PHE A 110 -4.37 -8.16 0.56
N GLU A 111 -4.52 -6.88 0.22
CA GLU A 111 -5.68 -6.37 -0.50
C GLU A 111 -5.24 -5.47 -1.65
N THR A 112 -4.37 -4.48 -1.37
CA THR A 112 -3.96 -3.52 -2.39
C THR A 112 -2.59 -2.89 -2.16
N VAL A 113 -1.94 -2.50 -3.25
CA VAL A 113 -0.79 -1.60 -3.27
C VAL A 113 -1.13 -0.40 -4.14
N VAL A 114 -1.14 0.79 -3.57
CA VAL A 114 -1.29 2.04 -4.32
C VAL A 114 0.08 2.65 -4.50
N TRP A 115 0.46 3.03 -5.71
CA TRP A 115 1.78 3.59 -5.95
C TRP A 115 1.79 4.76 -6.93
N THR A 116 2.73 5.67 -6.75
CA THR A 116 3.07 6.74 -7.69
C THR A 116 4.58 7.01 -7.64
N MET A 117 5.17 7.42 -8.77
CA MET A 117 6.60 7.70 -8.89
C MET A 117 7.53 6.54 -8.45
N CYS A 118 7.07 5.28 -8.51
CA CYS A 118 7.84 4.11 -8.09
C CYS A 118 8.51 3.38 -9.27
N GLU A 119 9.75 2.92 -9.07
CA GLU A 119 10.49 2.08 -10.02
C GLU A 119 10.84 0.74 -9.38
N ASP A 120 10.87 -0.33 -10.17
CA ASP A 120 11.26 -1.68 -9.72
C ASP A 120 10.47 -2.17 -8.49
N LEU A 121 9.14 -2.13 -8.57
CA LEU A 121 8.25 -2.65 -7.54
C LEU A 121 7.95 -4.13 -7.82
N SER A 122 8.17 -4.98 -6.81
CA SER A 122 7.86 -6.41 -6.86
C SER A 122 6.94 -6.81 -5.71
N ILE A 123 5.98 -7.68 -6.01
CA ILE A 123 5.01 -8.20 -5.04
C ILE A 123 5.00 -9.72 -5.12
N ARG A 124 5.22 -10.35 -3.97
CA ARG A 124 5.05 -11.79 -3.76
C ARG A 124 4.01 -12.03 -2.68
N LEU A 125 3.10 -12.95 -2.98
CA LEU A 125 2.14 -13.48 -2.01
C LEU A 125 2.61 -14.91 -1.71
N ASP A 126 3.57 -15.06 -0.78
CA ASP A 126 4.06 -16.37 -0.35
C ASP A 126 2.90 -17.20 0.23
N GLY A 127 2.93 -18.51 -0.03
CA GLY A 127 1.79 -19.42 0.09
C GLY A 127 1.36 -20.04 -1.25
N SER A 128 1.83 -19.48 -2.38
CA SER A 128 1.77 -20.10 -3.70
C SER A 128 3.17 -20.12 -4.31
N GLU A 129 3.67 -21.30 -4.69
CA GLU A 129 4.89 -21.38 -5.51
C GLU A 129 4.69 -20.57 -6.80
N GLY A 130 5.62 -19.64 -7.09
CA GLY A 130 6.06 -19.43 -8.47
C GLY A 130 5.78 -18.11 -9.20
N ASN A 131 5.10 -17.09 -8.67
CA ASN A 131 4.92 -15.84 -9.44
C ASN A 131 5.19 -14.58 -8.62
N THR A 132 6.27 -13.88 -8.96
CA THR A 132 6.50 -12.49 -8.53
C THR A 132 5.83 -11.57 -9.53
N PHE A 133 4.95 -10.68 -9.05
CA PHE A 133 4.38 -9.63 -9.87
C PHE A 133 5.34 -8.43 -9.90
N HIS A 134 5.64 -7.92 -11.09
CA HIS A 134 6.55 -6.80 -11.29
C HIS A 134 5.81 -5.62 -11.93
N THR A 135 6.01 -4.42 -11.38
CA THR A 135 5.49 -3.16 -11.91
C THR A 135 6.41 -1.98 -11.54
N GLY A 136 6.05 -0.77 -11.94
CA GLY A 136 6.88 0.44 -11.83
C GLY A 136 6.69 1.33 -13.06
N LEU A 137 7.45 2.44 -13.16
CA LEU A 137 7.31 3.40 -14.27
C LEU A 137 7.56 2.72 -15.62
N SER A 138 8.51 1.80 -15.70
CA SER A 138 8.80 1.02 -16.89
C SER A 138 7.57 0.25 -17.41
N GLN A 139 6.86 -0.48 -16.54
CA GLN A 139 5.63 -1.21 -16.91
C GLN A 139 4.46 -0.26 -17.14
N ALA A 140 4.34 0.81 -16.36
CA ALA A 140 3.31 1.82 -16.55
C ALA A 140 3.41 2.50 -17.92
N LYS A 141 4.63 2.84 -18.38
CA LYS A 141 4.87 3.37 -19.73
C LYS A 141 4.34 2.44 -20.82
N LEU A 142 4.59 1.13 -20.69
CA LEU A 142 4.07 0.14 -21.64
C LEU A 142 2.54 0.03 -21.58
N GLN A 143 1.95 0.14 -20.39
CA GLN A 143 0.51 0.03 -20.16
C GLN A 143 -0.27 1.25 -20.66
N THR A 144 0.26 2.47 -20.46
CA THR A 144 -0.46 3.71 -20.76
C THR A 144 -0.08 4.34 -22.10
N HIS A 145 1.03 3.89 -22.70
CA HIS A 145 1.63 4.51 -23.89
C HIS A 145 2.03 5.99 -23.70
N LYS A 146 2.12 6.48 -22.46
CA LYS A 146 2.60 7.82 -22.11
C LYS A 146 4.10 7.83 -21.88
N ASP A 147 4.75 8.97 -22.05
CA ASP A 147 6.12 9.14 -21.57
C ASP A 147 6.19 9.22 -20.04
N ILE A 148 7.36 8.88 -19.48
CA ILE A 148 7.56 8.85 -18.02
C ILE A 148 7.23 10.21 -17.39
N SER A 149 7.58 11.32 -18.04
CA SER A 149 7.26 12.67 -17.52
C SER A 149 5.76 12.89 -17.35
N GLU A 150 4.94 12.44 -18.30
CA GLU A 150 3.48 12.59 -18.22
C GLU A 150 2.88 11.71 -17.12
N ILE A 151 3.45 10.52 -16.92
CA ILE A 151 3.07 9.60 -15.83
C ILE A 151 3.39 10.23 -14.47
N LEU A 152 4.59 10.78 -14.31
CA LEU A 152 5.03 11.40 -13.05
C LEU A 152 4.18 12.63 -12.66
N ASP A 153 3.67 13.37 -13.64
CA ASP A 153 2.89 14.58 -13.38
C ASP A 153 1.47 14.29 -12.84
N SER A 154 0.90 13.12 -13.12
CA SER A 154 -0.55 12.94 -12.96
C SER A 154 -1.03 11.54 -12.58
N ASP A 155 -0.26 10.49 -12.82
CA ASP A 155 -0.75 9.12 -12.68
C ASP A 155 -0.43 8.53 -11.29
N GLN A 156 -1.44 7.88 -10.74
CA GLN A 156 -1.34 6.96 -9.62
C GLN A 156 -1.85 5.61 -10.10
N PHE A 157 -1.29 4.53 -9.57
CA PHE A 157 -1.64 3.17 -9.94
C PHE A 157 -2.08 2.39 -8.71
N ILE A 158 -2.87 1.36 -8.94
CA ILE A 158 -3.33 0.43 -7.92
C ILE A 158 -3.09 -1.00 -8.39
N VAL A 159 -2.48 -1.80 -7.52
CA VAL A 159 -2.32 -3.23 -7.68
C VAL A 159 -3.27 -3.95 -6.74
N ARG A 160 -3.98 -4.95 -7.26
CA ARG A 160 -4.91 -5.81 -6.50
C ARG A 160 -5.12 -7.14 -7.21
N LEU A 161 -5.81 -8.06 -6.55
CA LEU A 161 -6.27 -9.29 -7.18
C LEU A 161 -7.53 -9.01 -8.02
N VAL A 162 -7.43 -9.23 -9.33
CA VAL A 162 -8.56 -9.23 -10.26
C VAL A 162 -8.65 -10.64 -10.84
N ASP A 163 -9.79 -11.31 -10.65
CA ASP A 163 -10.01 -12.69 -11.08
C ASP A 163 -8.91 -13.67 -10.64
N GLY A 164 -8.39 -13.45 -9.43
CA GLY A 164 -7.38 -14.31 -8.81
C GLY A 164 -5.93 -13.99 -9.18
N VAL A 165 -5.68 -13.03 -10.08
CA VAL A 165 -4.34 -12.63 -10.55
C VAL A 165 -4.05 -11.19 -10.14
N LEU A 166 -2.79 -10.88 -9.82
CA LEU A 166 -2.37 -9.50 -9.56
C LEU A 166 -2.42 -8.68 -10.85
N ALA A 167 -3.15 -7.57 -10.81
CA ALA A 167 -3.29 -6.63 -11.92
C ALA A 167 -2.94 -5.21 -11.46
N ASN A 168 -2.22 -4.48 -12.31
CA ASN A 168 -1.92 -3.06 -12.13
C ASN A 168 -2.90 -2.22 -12.97
N GLU A 169 -3.61 -1.30 -12.36
CA GLU A 169 -4.59 -0.44 -13.01
C GLU A 169 -4.25 1.03 -12.72
N VAL A 170 -4.50 1.91 -13.70
CA VAL A 170 -4.42 3.36 -13.48
C VAL A 170 -5.58 3.79 -12.58
N VAL A 171 -5.29 4.59 -11.57
CA VAL A 171 -6.29 5.26 -10.74
C VAL A 171 -6.84 6.44 -11.52
N VAL A 172 -8.16 6.44 -11.71
CA VAL A 172 -8.91 7.56 -12.29
C VAL A 172 -9.74 8.23 -11.20
N ARG A 173 -10.07 9.51 -11.39
CA ARG A 173 -10.93 10.26 -10.47
C ARG A 173 -12.26 10.58 -11.14
N ILE A 174 -13.34 10.06 -10.58
CA ILE A 174 -14.71 10.27 -11.07
C ILE A 174 -15.47 11.27 -10.17
N GLY A 175 -16.63 11.74 -10.66
CA GLY A 175 -17.47 12.82 -10.12
C GLY A 175 -17.21 13.24 -8.66
N GLY A 176 -16.67 14.44 -8.45
CA GLY A 176 -16.34 14.97 -7.11
C GLY A 176 -14.96 14.56 -6.58
N GLY A 177 -14.19 13.76 -7.32
CA GLY A 177 -12.79 13.45 -7.02
C GLY A 177 -12.54 12.07 -6.41
N PHE A 178 -13.54 11.18 -6.39
CA PHE A 178 -13.42 9.82 -5.87
C PHE A 178 -12.45 9.00 -6.72
N ALA A 179 -11.45 8.41 -6.07
CA ALA A 179 -10.47 7.55 -6.71
C ALA A 179 -11.07 6.16 -6.99
N THR A 180 -10.92 5.68 -8.22
CA THR A 180 -11.40 4.37 -8.70
C THR A 180 -10.51 3.87 -9.84
N THR A 181 -10.86 2.76 -10.47
CA THR A 181 -10.33 2.39 -11.80
C THR A 181 -11.44 2.41 -12.84
N VAL A 182 -11.08 2.44 -14.12
CA VAL A 182 -12.06 2.35 -15.22
C VAL A 182 -12.93 1.09 -15.06
N ARG A 183 -12.31 -0.04 -14.75
CA ARG A 183 -13.01 -1.32 -14.53
C ARG A 183 -14.05 -1.25 -13.42
N ASP A 184 -13.72 -0.61 -12.29
CA ASP A 184 -14.66 -0.49 -11.18
C ASP A 184 -15.78 0.50 -11.47
N ASP A 185 -15.49 1.60 -12.15
CA ASP A 185 -16.49 2.59 -12.55
C ASP A 185 -17.49 2.01 -13.57
N ASP A 186 -16.99 1.24 -14.55
CA ASP A 186 -17.81 0.51 -15.51
C ASP A 186 -18.72 -0.50 -14.79
N ALA A 187 -18.15 -1.32 -13.90
CA ALA A 187 -18.91 -2.31 -13.14
C ALA A 187 -19.98 -1.66 -12.23
N PHE A 188 -19.66 -0.51 -11.63
CA PHE A 188 -20.58 0.27 -10.82
C PHE A 188 -21.73 0.85 -11.68
N THR A 189 -21.40 1.44 -12.83
CA THR A 189 -22.37 2.00 -13.77
C THR A 189 -23.32 0.94 -14.30
N GLU A 190 -22.81 -0.23 -14.68
CA GLU A 190 -23.65 -1.36 -15.10
C GLU A 190 -24.58 -1.85 -13.99
N LYS A 191 -24.07 -1.93 -12.75
CA LYS A 191 -24.90 -2.31 -11.60
C LYS A 191 -26.02 -1.31 -11.39
N GLN A 192 -25.74 -0.01 -11.47
CA GLN A 192 -26.78 1.03 -11.35
C GLN A 192 -27.85 0.88 -12.43
N LYS A 193 -27.48 0.61 -13.69
CA LYS A 193 -28.44 0.36 -14.77
C LYS A 193 -29.35 -0.83 -14.45
N ARG A 194 -28.77 -1.96 -14.04
CA ARG A 194 -29.55 -3.16 -13.67
C ARG A 194 -30.50 -2.90 -12.50
N ASP A 195 -30.06 -2.15 -11.49
CA ASP A 195 -30.88 -1.87 -10.31
C ASP A 195 -32.01 -0.88 -10.65
N GLN A 196 -31.78 0.10 -11.53
CA GLN A 196 -32.81 0.99 -12.06
C GLN A 196 -33.86 0.24 -12.89
N GLU A 197 -33.44 -0.70 -13.74
CA GLU A 197 -34.35 -1.56 -14.52
C GLU A 197 -35.23 -2.43 -13.62
N LYS A 198 -34.65 -3.03 -12.56
CA LYS A 198 -35.41 -3.78 -11.56
C LYS A 198 -36.45 -2.92 -10.87
N LEU A 199 -36.07 -1.72 -10.42
CA LEU A 199 -36.97 -0.80 -9.74
C LEU A 199 -38.12 -0.34 -10.65
N ALA A 200 -37.83 -0.06 -11.91
CA ALA A 200 -38.83 0.29 -12.92
C ALA A 200 -39.82 -0.86 -13.18
N ASN A 201 -39.35 -2.10 -13.18
CA ASN A 201 -40.18 -3.28 -13.37
C ASN A 201 -41.08 -3.57 -12.15
N ILE A 202 -40.57 -3.39 -10.92
CA ILE A 202 -41.38 -3.50 -9.69
C ILE A 202 -42.52 -2.46 -9.72
N ASN A 203 -42.21 -1.21 -10.01
CA ASN A 203 -43.21 -0.12 -10.07
C ASN A 203 -44.27 -0.32 -11.17
N LYS A 204 -43.99 -1.12 -12.20
CA LYS A 204 -44.97 -1.50 -13.24
C LYS A 204 -45.90 -2.63 -12.81
N LEU A 205 -45.47 -3.52 -11.90
CA LEU A 205 -46.29 -4.62 -11.40
C LEU A 205 -47.23 -4.18 -10.26
N GLU A 206 -46.93 -3.04 -9.61
CA GLU A 206 -47.75 -2.45 -8.54
C GLU A 206 -48.79 -1.43 -9.05
N ARG A 207 -48.92 -1.26 -10.37
CA ARG A 207 -49.92 -0.42 -11.04
C ARG A 207 -50.86 -1.25 -11.90
#